data_AF-A0A6C0D5N5-F1
#
_entry.id   AF-A0A6C0D5N5-F1
#
_cell.length_a   1.000
_cell.length_b   1.000
_cell.length_c   1.000
_cell.angle_alpha   90.00
_cell.angle_beta   90.00
_cell.angle_gamma   90.00
#
_symmetry.space_group_name_H-M   'P 1'
#
loop_
_entity.id
_entity.type
_entity.pdbx_description
1 polymer ?
#
loop_
_entity_poly.entity_id
_entity_poly.type
_entity_poly.pdbx_seq_one_letter_code
_entity_poly.pdbx_strand_id
1 'polypeptide(L)' 'MENGRMMVLHSLIIGILLYLFMIFILGQKQNVAENRSILLAALTLVYMILFGHGLPTSINKDLF' A
#
# COMPACT_ATOMS: atom_id res chain seq x y z
N MET A 1 -16.79 0.94 3.54
CA MET A 1 -15.46 1.58 3.59
C MET A 1 -14.85 1.26 4.94
N GLU A 2 -13.63 0.74 4.98
CA GLU A 2 -12.96 0.46 6.26
C GLU A 2 -12.55 1.76 6.96
N ASN A 3 -12.22 1.69 8.24
CA ASN A 3 -11.68 2.85 8.96
C ASN A 3 -10.33 3.27 8.35
N GLY A 4 -10.08 4.58 8.18
CA GLY A 4 -8.83 5.09 7.60
C GLY A 4 -7.56 4.59 8.32
N ARG A 5 -7.62 4.37 9.64
CA ARG A 5 -6.53 3.76 10.43
C ARG A 5 -6.22 2.33 9.97
N MET A 6 -7.24 1.54 9.61
CA MET A 6 -7.05 0.19 9.08
C MET A 6 -6.46 0.23 7.67
N MET A 7 -6.78 1.23 6.86
CA MET A 7 -6.19 1.41 5.53
C MET A 7 -4.68 1.69 5.61
N VAL A 8 -4.26 2.48 6.58
CA VAL A 8 -2.84 2.69 6.88
C VAL A 8 -2.17 1.37 7.25
N LEU A 9 -2.75 0.59 8.17
CA LEU A 9 -2.20 -0.71 8.55
C LEU A 9 -2.10 -1.68 7.36
N HIS A 10 -3.12 -1.73 6.50
CA HIS A 10 -3.07 -2.55 5.27
C HIS A 10 -1.92 -2.13 4.36
N SER A 11 -1.80 -0.84 4.04
CA SER A 11 -0.72 -0.33 3.19
C SER A 11 0.67 -0.60 3.79
N LEU A 12 0.80 -0.52 5.12
CA LEU A 12 2.05 -0.81 5.83
C LEU A 12 2.42 -2.29 5.71
N ILE A 13 1.48 -3.20 5.96
CA ILE A 13 1.69 -4.65 5.83
C ILE A 13 2.05 -5.00 4.39
N ILE A 14 1.33 -4.45 3.40
CA ILE A 14 1.62 -4.66 1.97
C ILE A 14 3.03 -4.16 1.63
N GLY A 15 3.42 -2.98 2.12
CA GLY A 15 4.78 -2.44 1.92
C GLY A 15 5.87 -3.33 2.49
N ILE A 16 5.69 -3.84 3.71
CA ILE A 16 6.64 -4.76 4.35
C ILE A 16 6.75 -6.06 3.55
N LEU A 17 5.62 -6.65 3.15
CA LEU A 17 5.62 -7.88 2.34
C LEU A 17 6.31 -7.67 0.99
N LEU A 18 6.07 -6.53 0.32
CA LEU A 18 6.74 -6.18 -0.93
C LEU A 18 8.25 -6.01 -0.75
N TYR A 19 8.68 -5.35 0.33
CA TYR A 19 10.10 -5.20 0.64
C TYR A 19 10.79 -6.56 0.81
N LEU A 20 10.21 -7.44 1.64
CA LEU A 20 10.73 -8.79 1.86
C LEU A 20 10.76 -9.59 0.56
N PHE A 21 9.70 -9.52 -0.24
CA PHE A 21 9.63 -10.16 -1.55
C PHE A 21 10.75 -9.68 -2.48
N MET A 22 10.99 -8.37 -2.56
CA MET A 22 12.04 -7.81 -3.41
C MET A 22 13.45 -8.24 -3.00
N ILE A 23 13.71 -8.39 -1.70
CA ILE A 23 15.01 -8.84 -1.21
C ILE A 23 15.17 -10.35 -1.39
N PHE A 24 14.24 -11.14 -0.84
CA PHE A 24 14.43 -12.59 -0.72
C PHE A 24 14.08 -13.35 -1.99
N ILE A 25 13.17 -12.84 -2.82
CA ILE A 25 12.73 -13.53 -4.04
C ILE A 25 13.35 -12.89 -5.28
N LEU A 26 13.42 -11.56 -5.34
CA LEU A 26 13.98 -10.85 -6.51
C LEU A 26 15.47 -10.50 -6.38
N GLY A 27 16.08 -10.67 -5.20
CA GLY A 27 17.51 -10.38 -5.00
C GLY A 27 17.89 -8.90 -5.17
N GLN A 28 16.95 -7.97 -4.99
CA GLN A 28 17.21 -6.54 -5.17
C GLN A 28 18.10 -5.97 -4.06
N LYS A 29 18.88 -4.94 -4.38
CA LYS A 29 19.63 -4.16 -3.39
C LYS A 29 18.67 -3.55 -2.37
N GLN A 30 19.06 -3.53 -1.10
CA GLN A 30 18.22 -3.05 0.00
C GLN A 30 17.64 -1.65 -0.25
N ASN A 31 18.46 -0.67 -0.64
CA ASN A 31 17.99 0.70 -0.92
C ASN A 31 16.99 0.76 -2.11
N VAL A 32 17.12 -0.14 -3.08
CA VAL A 32 16.18 -0.22 -4.21
C VAL A 32 14.86 -0.82 -3.75
N ALA A 33 14.92 -1.92 -2.99
CA ALA A 33 13.74 -2.57 -2.42
C ALA A 33 12.96 -1.62 -1.51
N GLU A 34 13.66 -0.92 -0.62
CA GLU A 34 13.08 0.05 0.33
C GLU A 34 12.34 1.19 -0.38
N ASN A 35 13.02 1.89 -1.30
CA ASN A 35 12.39 3.01 -2.01
C ASN A 35 11.18 2.56 -2.84
N ARG A 36 11.27 1.40 -3.50
CA ARG A 36 10.18 0.87 -4.33
C ARG A 36 9.01 0.37 -3.50
N SER A 37 9.26 -0.34 -2.40
CA SER A 37 8.20 -0.86 -1.53
C SER A 37 7.46 0.27 -0.82
N ILE A 38 8.17 1.31 -0.37
CA ILE A 38 7.56 2.51 0.23
C ILE A 38 6.71 3.25 -0.79
N LEU A 39 7.21 3.46 -2.01
CA LEU A 39 6.44 4.10 -3.08
C LEU A 39 5.15 3.33 -3.40
N LEU A 40 5.25 2.00 -3.55
CA LEU A 40 4.08 1.15 -3.80
C LEU A 40 3.10 1.18 -2.63
N ALA A 41 3.58 1.12 -1.38
CA ALA A 41 2.74 1.23 -0.19
C ALA A 41 1.99 2.57 -0.13
N ALA A 42 2.65 3.69 -0.47
CA ALA A 42 2.03 5.00 -0.53
C ALA A 42 0.93 5.07 -1.60
N LEU A 43 1.18 4.52 -2.80
CA LEU A 43 0.18 4.42 -3.86
C LEU A 43 -1.01 3.54 -3.44
N THR A 44 -0.73 2.42 -2.76
CA THR A 44 -1.78 1.56 -2.19
C THR A 44 -2.59 2.29 -1.13
N LEU A 45 -1.96 3.10 -0.26
CA LEU A 45 -2.67 3.90 0.73
C LEU A 45 -3.61 4.91 0.06
N VAL A 46 -3.13 5.63 -0.96
CA VAL A 46 -3.95 6.55 -1.76
C VAL A 46 -5.15 5.81 -2.36
N TYR A 47 -4.92 4.64 -2.97
CA TYR A 47 -5.98 3.79 -3.49
C TYR A 47 -7.01 3.41 -2.40
N MET A 48 -6.54 2.95 -1.24
CA MET A 48 -7.40 2.49 -0.15
C MET A 48 -8.25 3.64 0.41
N ILE A 49 -7.69 4.85 0.55
CA ILE A 49 -8.42 6.03 1.01
C ILE A 49 -9.48 6.47 0.00
N LEU A 50 -9.17 6.37 -1.30
CA LEU A 50 -10.08 6.76 -2.37
C LEU A 50 -11.20 5.74 -2.61
N PHE A 51 -10.89 4.44 -2.62
CA PHE A 51 -11.78 3.39 -3.12
C PHE A 51 -12.11 2.30 -2.10
N GLY A 52 -11.36 2.22 -1.00
CA GLY A 52 -11.46 1.13 -0.02
C GLY A 52 -10.67 -0.13 -0.42
N HIS A 53 -10.90 -1.21 0.33
CA HIS A 53 -10.23 -2.50 0.15
C HIS A 53 -10.57 -3.23 -1.15
N GLY A 54 -11.80 -3.04 -1.63
CA GLY A 54 -12.34 -3.76 -2.79
C GLY A 54 -11.98 -3.11 -4.12
N LEU A 55 -12.67 -3.54 -5.17
CA LEU A 55 -12.59 -2.93 -6.50
C LEU A 55 -13.10 -1.47 -6.48
N PRO A 56 -12.61 -0.60 -7.38
CA PRO A 56 -12.97 0.82 -7.40
C PRO A 56 -14.37 1.04 -7.99
N THR A 57 -15.41 0.73 -7.21
CA THR A 57 -16.81 0.92 -7.62
C THR A 57 -17.36 2.29 -7.25
N SER A 58 -16.75 2.96 -6.28
CA SER A 58 -17.18 4.28 -5.78
C SER A 58 -16.03 5.00 -5.09
N ILE A 59 -16.01 6.34 -5.16
CA ILE A 59 -15.06 7.18 -4.43
C ILE A 59 -15.57 7.44 -3.00
N ASN A 60 -14.64 7.50 -2.04
CA ASN A 60 -14.87 7.90 -0.66
C ASN A 60 -15.50 9.31 -0.59
N LYS A 61 -16.74 9.37 -0.12
CA LYS A 61 -17.52 10.61 -0.01
C LYS A 61 -17.09 11.49 1.15
N ASP A 62 -16.38 10.96 2.15
CA ASP A 62 -15.92 11.70 3.32
C ASP A 62 -14.69 12.58 3.02
N LEU A 63 -14.22 12.58 1.76
CA LEU A 63 -13.12 13.43 1.28
C LEU A 63 -13.58 14.80 0.73
N PHE A 64 -14.89 15.01 0.55
CA PHE A 64 -15.48 16.20 -0.07
C PHE A 64 -16.70 16.67 0.72
#